data_AF-A0A2E0ME12-F1
#
_entry.id   AF-A0A2E0ME12-F1
#
_cell.length_a   1.000
_cell.length_b   1.000
_cell.length_c   1.000
_cell.angle_alpha   90.00
_cell.angle_beta   90.00
_cell.angle_gamma   90.00
#
_symmetry.space_group_name_H-M   'P 1'
#
loop_
_entity.id
_entity.type
_entity.pdbx_description
1 polymer ?
#
loop_
_entity_poly.entity_id
_entity_poly.type
_entity_poly.pdbx_seq_one_letter_code
_entity_poly.pdbx_strand_id
1 'polypeptide(L)'
;MQNKRKKFNRRRALICKMVKPSRNNKGYFEYRITIGEKDGSTHTEPAFGKDMQDAIQRLLWKERSKKIEKKLTAGWVFVVWLATMAWPTFVVEEHSPKFVFLSMGSIILLCASAVWWYNYVHKE
;
A
#
# COMPACT_ATOMS: atom_id res chain seq x y z
N MET A 1 24.66 -1.76 34.29
CA MET A 1 25.10 -1.65 32.88
C MET A 1 24.01 -0.95 32.08
N GLN A 2 24.22 0.31 31.69
CA GLN A 2 23.24 1.05 30.88
C GLN A 2 23.15 0.44 29.49
N ASN A 3 21.99 -0.12 29.16
CA ASN A 3 21.70 -0.68 27.84
C ASN A 3 21.64 0.48 26.83
N LYS A 4 22.76 0.76 26.14
CA LYS A 4 22.82 1.78 25.07
C LYS A 4 21.81 1.37 24.00
N ARG A 5 20.63 2.00 24.00
CA ARG A 5 19.65 1.89 22.92
C ARG A 5 20.35 2.34 21.64
N LYS A 6 20.71 1.40 20.77
CA LYS A 6 21.29 1.72 19.45
C LYS A 6 20.22 2.49 18.67
N LYS A 7 20.37 3.81 18.55
CA LYS A 7 19.57 4.62 17.63
C LYS A 7 19.93 4.22 16.20
N PHE A 8 18.95 3.79 15.44
CA PHE A 8 19.13 3.46 14.03
C PHE A 8 18.79 4.69 13.17
N ASN A 9 19.66 5.07 12.24
CA ASN A 9 19.37 6.16 11.28
C ASN A 9 18.13 5.86 10.41
N ARG A 10 17.83 4.58 10.18
CA ARG A 10 16.66 4.09 9.45
C ARG A 10 16.13 2.85 10.15
N ARG A 11 14.80 2.67 10.14
CA ARG A 11 14.14 1.45 10.62
C ARG A 11 14.69 0.23 9.86
N ARG A 12 15.07 -0.82 10.59
CA ARG A 12 15.72 -2.02 10.03
C ARG A 12 15.16 -3.27 10.70
N ALA A 13 15.00 -4.34 9.92
CA ALA A 13 14.79 -5.67 10.49
C ALA A 13 16.11 -6.13 11.15
N LEU A 14 16.02 -6.58 12.40
CA LEU A 14 17.18 -7.02 13.19
C LEU A 14 17.31 -8.54 13.15
N ILE A 15 16.19 -9.23 13.37
CA ILE A 15 16.13 -10.69 13.48
C ILE A 15 14.89 -11.16 12.74
N CYS A 16 15.03 -12.18 11.91
CA CYS A 16 13.92 -12.88 11.28
C CYS A 16 14.02 -14.36 11.65
N LYS A 17 12.96 -14.91 12.25
CA LYS A 17 12.88 -16.34 12.61
C LYS A 17 11.65 -16.96 11.97
N MET A 18 11.84 -18.08 11.27
CA MET A 18 10.74 -18.92 10.82
C MET A 18 10.13 -19.63 12.03
N VAL A 19 8.81 -19.63 12.14
CA VAL A 19 8.09 -20.22 13.29
C VAL A 19 7.36 -21.49 12.88
N LYS A 20 6.45 -21.40 11.92
CA LYS A 20 5.59 -22.52 11.51
C LYS A 20 5.09 -22.35 10.08
N PRO A 21 4.67 -23.44 9.40
CA PRO A 21 3.92 -23.32 8.17
C PRO A 21 2.56 -22.63 8.41
N SER A 22 2.12 -21.85 7.42
CA SER A 22 0.81 -21.21 7.42
C SER A 22 -0.29 -22.26 7.30
N ARG A 23 -1.36 -22.11 8.09
CA ARG A 23 -2.53 -23.01 8.02
C ARG A 23 -3.44 -22.68 6.84
N ASN A 24 -3.50 -21.41 6.44
CA ASN A 24 -4.46 -20.94 5.46
C ASN A 24 -3.91 -21.03 4.03
N ASN A 25 -2.59 -20.81 3.84
CA ASN A 25 -1.96 -20.79 2.54
C ASN A 25 -0.88 -21.87 2.43
N LYS A 26 -1.11 -22.86 1.54
CA LYS A 26 -0.12 -23.90 1.24
C LYS A 26 1.15 -23.25 0.67
N GLY A 27 2.31 -23.65 1.20
CA GLY A 27 3.63 -23.15 0.77
C GLY A 27 4.06 -21.82 1.41
N TYR A 28 3.29 -21.29 2.37
CA TYR A 28 3.68 -20.11 3.15
C TYR A 28 4.16 -20.50 4.54
N PHE A 29 5.07 -19.70 5.09
CA PHE A 29 5.56 -19.82 6.45
C PHE A 29 5.34 -18.52 7.23
N GLU A 30 5.07 -18.65 8.53
CA GLU A 30 5.05 -17.54 9.47
C GLU A 30 6.49 -17.22 9.88
N TYR A 31 6.87 -15.96 9.71
CA TYR A 31 8.14 -15.40 10.16
C TYR A 31 7.89 -14.35 11.23
N ARG A 32 8.58 -14.46 12.36
CA ARG A 32 8.64 -13.40 13.38
C ARG A 32 9.79 -12.47 13.06
N ILE A 33 9.46 -11.24 12.72
CA ILE A 33 10.43 -10.22 12.35
C ILE A 33 10.53 -9.21 13.51
N THR A 34 11.70 -9.15 14.14
CA THR A 34 12.01 -8.11 15.14
C THR A 34 12.55 -6.89 14.42
N ILE A 35 11.87 -5.75 14.58
CA ILE A 35 12.17 -4.51 13.89
C ILE A 35 12.71 -3.49 14.90
N GLY A 36 13.81 -2.84 14.56
CA GLY A 36 14.36 -1.71 15.30
C GLY A 36 13.86 -0.39 14.76
N GLU A 37 13.11 0.36 15.57
CA GLU A 37 12.65 1.72 15.31
C GLU A 37 13.77 2.75 15.41
N LYS A 38 13.57 3.94 14.83
CA LYS A 38 14.55 5.05 14.92
C LYS A 38 14.77 5.51 16.36
N ASP A 39 13.74 5.41 17.19
CA ASP A 39 13.76 5.80 18.60
C ASP A 39 14.53 4.80 19.48
N GLY A 40 15.00 3.70 18.88
CA GLY A 40 15.73 2.64 19.57
C GLY A 40 14.81 1.64 20.30
N SER A 41 13.49 1.71 20.08
CA SER A 41 12.57 0.66 20.49
C SER A 41 12.60 -0.52 19.52
N THR A 42 12.23 -1.69 20.01
CA THR A 42 12.15 -2.92 19.23
C THR A 42 10.80 -3.57 19.41
N HIS A 43 10.15 -3.97 18.33
CA HIS A 43 8.90 -4.71 18.37
C HIS A 43 8.98 -5.91 17.41
N THR A 44 8.20 -6.94 17.68
CA THR A 44 8.19 -8.17 16.86
C THR A 44 6.83 -8.33 16.24
N GLU A 45 6.79 -8.40 14.91
CA GLU A 45 5.57 -8.57 14.13
C GLU A 45 5.60 -9.91 13.38
N PRO A 46 4.49 -10.65 13.32
CA PRO A 46 4.37 -11.80 12.44
C PRO A 46 4.16 -11.33 11.00
N ALA A 47 4.89 -11.96 10.07
CA ALA A 47 4.71 -11.77 8.63
C ALA A 47 4.68 -13.13 7.93
N PHE A 48 3.82 -13.27 6.93
CA PHE A 48 3.70 -14.50 6.15
C PHE A 48 4.35 -14.29 4.78
N GLY A 49 5.11 -15.28 4.33
CA GLY A 49 5.71 -15.29 2.99
C GLY A 49 6.09 -16.72 2.59
N LYS A 50 6.38 -16.92 1.31
CA LYS A 50 6.98 -18.19 0.85
C LYS A 50 8.41 -18.34 1.36
N ASP A 51 9.14 -17.21 1.35
CA ASP A 51 10.52 -17.07 1.84
C ASP A 51 10.64 -15.88 2.80
N MET A 52 11.75 -15.81 3.55
CA MET A 52 12.04 -14.70 4.47
C MET A 52 12.01 -13.33 3.77
N GLN A 53 12.51 -13.25 2.54
CA GLN A 53 12.52 -12.02 1.76
C GLN A 53 11.11 -11.58 1.36
N ASP A 54 10.27 -12.53 0.93
CA ASP A 54 8.86 -12.29 0.59
C ASP A 54 8.07 -11.79 1.81
N ALA A 55 8.28 -12.42 2.98
CA ALA A 55 7.64 -11.99 4.23
C ALA A 55 8.03 -10.55 4.62
N ILE A 56 9.32 -10.20 4.52
CA ILE A 56 9.79 -8.83 4.79
C ILE A 56 9.22 -7.83 3.77
N GLN A 57 9.18 -8.20 2.48
CA GLN A 57 8.66 -7.34 1.42
C GLN A 57 7.17 -7.05 1.62
N ARG A 58 6.38 -8.06 2.00
CA ARG A 58 4.95 -7.92 2.31
C ARG A 58 4.71 -7.03 3.54
N LEU A 59 5.52 -7.20 4.59
CA LEU A 59 5.44 -6.34 5.76
C LEU A 59 5.73 -4.88 5.39
N LEU A 60 6.77 -4.63 4.59
CA LEU A 60 7.06 -3.30 4.06
C LEU A 60 5.94 -2.75 3.16
N TRP A 61 5.33 -3.60 2.34
CA TRP A 61 4.20 -3.23 1.48
C TRP A 61 3.00 -2.76 2.29
N LYS A 62 2.62 -3.52 3.32
CA LYS A 62 1.51 -3.18 4.23
C LYS A 62 1.74 -1.87 4.96
N GLU A 63 2.96 -1.64 5.45
CA GLU A 63 3.30 -0.38 6.13
C GLU A 63 3.29 0.82 5.19
N ARG A 64 3.82 0.68 3.97
CA ARG A 64 3.77 1.74 2.95
C ARG A 64 2.33 2.06 2.57
N SER A 65 1.52 1.04 2.34
CA SER A 65 0.10 1.19 2.02
C SER A 65 -0.65 1.91 3.14
N LYS A 66 -0.47 1.50 4.39
CA LYS A 66 -1.05 2.18 5.56
C LYS A 66 -0.61 3.65 5.69
N LYS A 67 0.65 3.95 5.36
CA LYS A 67 1.17 5.33 5.37
C LYS A 67 0.55 6.17 4.25
N ILE A 68 0.32 5.57 3.09
CA ILE A 68 -0.35 6.22 1.96
C ILE A 68 -1.83 6.44 2.28
N GLU A 69 -2.53 5.44 2.79
CA GLU A 69 -3.94 5.56 3.24
C GLU A 69 -4.11 6.66 4.28
N LYS A 70 -3.20 6.78 5.25
CA LYS A 70 -3.25 7.86 6.24
C LYS A 70 -3.10 9.26 5.60
N LYS A 71 -2.41 9.36 4.46
CA LYS A 71 -2.22 10.62 3.73
C LYS A 71 -3.32 10.89 2.71
N LEU A 72 -3.86 9.85 2.09
CA LEU A 72 -5.00 9.89 1.19
C LEU A 72 -6.28 10.00 2.02
N THR A 73 -6.53 11.21 2.51
CA THR A 73 -7.81 11.54 3.14
C THR A 73 -8.93 11.54 2.11
N ALA A 74 -10.18 11.39 2.57
CA ALA A 74 -11.36 11.46 1.71
C ALA A 74 -11.39 12.74 0.85
N GLY A 75 -10.81 13.84 1.34
CA GLY A 75 -10.66 15.09 0.58
C GLY A 75 -9.81 14.95 -0.69
N TRP A 76 -8.71 14.20 -0.66
CA TRP A 76 -7.89 13.97 -1.86
C TRP A 76 -8.63 13.13 -2.90
N VAL A 77 -9.40 12.13 -2.45
CA VAL A 77 -10.25 11.31 -3.33
C VAL A 77 -11.31 12.18 -3.99
N PHE A 78 -11.93 13.09 -3.23
CA PHE A 78 -12.92 14.03 -3.75
C PHE A 78 -12.33 15.01 -4.77
N VAL A 79 -11.13 15.54 -4.52
CA VAL A 79 -10.43 16.43 -5.47
C VAL A 79 -10.10 15.71 -6.78
N VAL A 80 -9.60 14.47 -6.71
CA VAL A 80 -9.31 13.66 -7.90
C VAL A 80 -10.60 13.38 -8.69
N TRP A 81 -11.70 13.09 -7.99
CA TRP A 81 -13.00 12.90 -8.62
C TRP A 81 -13.51 14.16 -9.33
N LEU A 82 -13.47 15.32 -8.67
CA LEU A 82 -13.85 16.60 -9.27
C LEU A 82 -12.96 16.95 -10.47
N ALA A 83 -11.65 16.75 -10.37
CA ALA A 83 -10.73 16.99 -11.47
C ALA A 83 -11.07 16.10 -12.69
N THR A 84 -11.47 14.85 -12.46
CA THR A 84 -11.87 13.94 -13.53
C THR A 84 -13.17 14.38 -14.21
N MET A 85 -14.11 14.97 -13.45
CA MET A 85 -15.36 15.53 -13.99
C MET A 85 -15.13 16.84 -14.75
N ALA A 86 -14.19 17.66 -14.30
CA ALA A 86 -13.85 18.93 -14.96
C ALA A 86 -12.91 18.74 -16.17
N TRP A 87 -12.16 17.64 -16.25
CA TRP A 87 -11.21 17.42 -17.33
C TRP A 87 -11.81 17.52 -18.74
N PRO A 88 -12.99 16.91 -19.05
CA PRO A 88 -13.58 16.97 -20.37
C PRO A 88 -13.94 18.39 -20.84
N THR A 89 -14.29 19.31 -19.92
CA THR A 89 -14.71 20.67 -20.26
C THR A 89 -13.58 21.54 -20.80
N PHE A 90 -12.32 21.20 -20.47
CA PHE A 90 -11.15 21.93 -20.99
C PHE A 90 -10.63 21.36 -22.31
N VAL A 91 -11.02 20.14 -22.68
CA VAL A 91 -10.39 19.39 -23.78
C VAL A 91 -11.29 19.32 -25.02
N VAL A 92 -12.61 19.38 -24.86
CA VAL A 92 -13.56 19.14 -25.96
C VAL A 92 -14.67 20.19 -25.95
N GLU A 93 -15.05 20.68 -27.14
CA GLU A 93 -16.19 21.57 -27.32
C GLU A 93 -17.50 20.92 -26.84
N GLU A 94 -18.25 21.66 -26.02
CA GLU A 94 -19.44 21.21 -25.28
C GLU A 94 -20.56 20.65 -26.17
N HIS A 95 -20.62 21.04 -27.45
CA HIS A 95 -21.68 20.65 -28.39
C HIS A 95 -21.29 19.53 -29.35
N SER A 96 -20.11 18.91 -29.18
CA SER A 96 -19.69 17.80 -30.03
C SER A 96 -20.11 16.44 -29.44
N PRO A 97 -20.53 15.46 -30.28
CA PRO A 97 -20.82 14.10 -29.81
C PRO A 97 -19.65 13.45 -29.04
N LYS A 98 -18.42 13.91 -29.30
CA LYS A 98 -17.18 13.45 -28.67
C LYS A 98 -17.11 13.77 -27.18
N PHE A 99 -17.78 14.83 -26.71
CA PHE A 99 -17.82 15.22 -25.30
C PHE A 99 -18.47 14.14 -24.41
N VAL A 100 -19.56 13.54 -24.90
CA VAL A 100 -20.28 12.47 -24.18
C VAL A 100 -19.41 11.20 -24.07
N PHE A 101 -18.75 10.80 -25.15
CA PHE A 101 -17.85 9.65 -25.12
C PHE A 101 -16.65 9.86 -24.20
N LEU A 102 -16.08 11.07 -24.18
CA LEU A 102 -14.93 11.38 -23.33
C LEU A 102 -15.31 11.41 -21.84
N SER A 103 -16.44 12.02 -21.48
CA SER A 103 -16.91 12.11 -20.09
C SER A 103 -17.35 10.76 -19.53
N MET A 104 -18.07 9.94 -20.29
CA MET A 104 -18.38 8.56 -19.88
C MET A 104 -17.10 7.71 -19.81
N GLY A 105 -16.21 7.86 -20.79
CA GLY A 105 -14.93 7.15 -20.82
C GLY A 105 -14.03 7.47 -19.62
N SER A 106 -13.97 8.73 -19.21
CA SER A 106 -13.14 9.15 -18.06
C SER A 106 -13.64 8.57 -16.74
N ILE A 107 -14.96 8.48 -16.55
CA ILE A 107 -15.57 7.82 -15.38
C ILE A 107 -15.23 6.33 -15.36
N ILE A 108 -15.42 5.65 -16.50
CA ILE A 108 -15.14 4.22 -16.62
C ILE A 108 -13.66 3.95 -16.33
N LEU A 109 -12.75 4.78 -16.86
CA LEU A 109 -11.32 4.67 -16.58
C LEU A 109 -10.99 4.92 -15.12
N LEU A 110 -11.64 5.89 -14.46
CA LEU A 110 -11.44 6.13 -13.02
C LEU A 110 -11.89 4.92 -12.20
N CYS A 111 -13.06 4.37 -12.48
CA CYS A 111 -13.54 3.16 -11.79
C CYS A 111 -12.64 1.95 -12.04
N ALA A 112 -12.25 1.71 -13.29
CA ALA A 112 -11.35 0.61 -13.64
C ALA A 112 -9.98 0.74 -12.96
N SER A 113 -9.42 1.95 -12.92
CA SER A 113 -8.15 2.21 -12.23
C SER A 113 -8.27 2.04 -10.72
N ALA A 114 -9.39 2.42 -10.12
CA ALA A 114 -9.66 2.20 -8.70
C ALA A 114 -9.76 0.70 -8.36
N VAL A 115 -10.48 -0.08 -9.17
CA VAL A 115 -10.57 -1.55 -9.00
C VAL A 115 -9.21 -2.20 -9.20
N TRP A 116 -8.48 -1.81 -10.23
CA TRP A 116 -7.14 -2.33 -10.50
C TRP A 116 -6.17 -2.01 -9.36
N TRP A 117 -6.19 -0.78 -8.85
CA TRP A 117 -5.41 -0.36 -7.68
C TRP A 117 -5.80 -1.14 -6.43
N TYR A 118 -7.09 -1.31 -6.16
CA TYR A 118 -7.59 -2.09 -5.03
C TYR A 118 -7.06 -3.52 -5.06
N ASN A 119 -7.16 -4.18 -6.22
CA ASN A 119 -6.64 -5.53 -6.44
C ASN A 119 -5.11 -5.60 -6.29
N TYR A 120 -4.38 -4.55 -6.69
CA TYR A 120 -2.93 -4.51 -6.56
C TYR A 120 -2.47 -4.34 -5.10
N VAL A 121 -3.15 -3.48 -4.33
CA VAL A 121 -2.84 -3.26 -2.91
C VAL A 121 -3.21 -4.47 -2.05
N HIS A 122 -4.35 -5.10 -2.33
CA HIS A 122 -4.86 -6.28 -1.60
C HIS A 122 -4.42 -7.61 -2.21
N LYS A 123 -3.39 -7.60 -3.06
CA LYS A 123 -2.80 -8.83 -3.60
C LYS A 123 -2.02 -9.54 -2.48
N GLU A 124 -2.74 -10.24 -1.60
CA GLU A 124 -2.19 -11.10 -0.54
C GLU A 124 -2.06 -12.57 -0.98
#